data_AF-J6HH23-F1
#
_entry.id   AF-J6HH23-F1
#
_cell.length_a   1.000
_cell.length_b   1.000
_cell.length_c   1.000
_cell.angle_alpha   90.00
_cell.angle_beta   90.00
_cell.angle_gamma   90.00
#
_symmetry.space_group_name_H-M   'P 1'
#
loop_
_entity.id
_entity.type
_entity.pdbx_description
1 polymer ?
#
loop_
_entity_poly.entity_id
_entity_poly.type
_entity_poly.pdbx_seq_one_letter_code
_entity_poly.pdbx_strand_id
1 'polypeptide(L)' 'MSKNNLDTDVLKVAMYLRLSQDDEKYDKGFKVESNSISNQRLQINDFIDKNEDMELIEEYVDDGYSGINFVEVG' A
#
# COMPACT_ATOMS: atom_id res chain seq x y z
N MET A 1 30.18 -20.15 -22.22
CA MET A 1 28.72 -20.02 -21.96
C MET A 1 28.48 -20.43 -20.52
N SER A 2 28.45 -19.49 -19.59
CA SER A 2 27.92 -19.73 -18.24
C SER A 2 26.86 -18.66 -18.04
N LYS A 3 25.59 -19.05 -18.09
CA LYS A 3 24.49 -18.20 -17.64
C LYS A 3 24.61 -18.18 -16.12
N ASN A 4 24.99 -17.04 -15.57
CA ASN A 4 24.88 -16.80 -14.14
C ASN A 4 23.39 -16.83 -13.82
N ASN A 5 22.92 -17.92 -13.22
CA ASN A 5 21.60 -17.98 -12.62
C ASN A 5 21.69 -17.15 -11.34
N LEU A 6 21.44 -15.86 -11.47
CA LEU A 6 20.96 -15.07 -10.34
C LEU A 6 19.54 -15.58 -10.11
N ASP A 7 19.36 -16.48 -9.14
CA ASP A 7 18.09 -16.53 -8.43
C ASP A 7 17.93 -15.13 -7.85
N THR A 8 17.17 -14.28 -8.56
CA THR A 8 16.81 -12.97 -8.04
C THR A 8 15.87 -13.25 -6.88
N ASP A 9 16.37 -13.18 -5.65
CA ASP A 9 15.55 -13.29 -4.45
C ASP A 9 14.40 -12.28 -4.58
N VAL A 10 13.18 -12.80 -4.74
CA VAL A 10 11.97 -11.97 -4.86
C VAL A 10 11.78 -11.23 -3.54
N LEU A 11 11.78 -9.90 -3.60
CA LEU A 11 11.56 -9.03 -2.47
C LEU A 11 10.08 -9.04 -2.10
N LYS A 12 9.77 -9.60 -0.93
CA LYS A 12 8.43 -9.55 -0.36
C LYS A 12 8.19 -8.19 0.27
N VAL A 13 7.18 -7.48 -0.22
CA VAL A 13 6.83 -6.11 0.20
C VAL A 13 5.41 -6.05 0.73
N ALA A 14 5.15 -5.11 1.63
CA ALA A 14 3.80 -4.77 2.08
C ALA A 14 3.53 -3.28 1.83
N MET A 15 2.28 -2.94 1.54
CA MET A 15 1.85 -1.54 1.38
C MET A 15 1.10 -1.06 2.62
N TYR A 16 1.36 0.18 3.02
CA TYR A 16 0.62 0.86 4.07
C TYR A 16 -0.02 2.13 3.50
N LEU A 17 -1.34 2.22 3.60
CA LEU A 17 -2.16 3.32 3.08
C LEU A 17 -2.83 4.03 4.25
N ARG A 18 -2.84 5.37 4.23
CA ARG A 18 -3.49 6.15 5.29
C ARG A 18 -4.39 7.24 4.73
N LEU A 19 -5.54 7.44 5.37
CA LEU A 19 -6.48 8.50 5.04
C LEU A 19 -5.81 9.86 5.21
N SER A 20 -5.96 10.73 4.21
CA SER A 20 -5.49 12.10 4.33
C SER A 20 -6.44 12.96 5.16
N GLN A 21 -5.89 13.94 5.89
CA GLN A 21 -6.67 14.90 6.69
C GLN A 21 -7.67 15.71 5.86
N ASP A 22 -7.45 15.85 4.56
CA ASP A 22 -8.38 16.54 3.68
C ASP A 22 -9.57 15.64 3.34
N ASP A 23 -9.35 14.37 3.02
CA ASP A 23 -10.46 13.43 2.80
C ASP A 23 -11.32 13.24 4.06
N GLU A 24 -10.72 13.23 5.26
CA GLU A 24 -11.49 13.23 6.53
C GLU A 24 -12.52 14.37 6.60
N LYS A 25 -12.24 15.52 5.98
CA LYS A 25 -13.11 16.71 6.03
C LYS A 25 -14.16 16.72 4.91
N TYR A 26 -13.82 16.17 3.74
CA TYR A 26 -14.61 16.32 2.52
C TYR A 26 -15.41 15.07 2.14
N ASP A 27 -15.01 13.86 2.56
CA ASP A 27 -15.75 12.62 2.32
C ASP A 27 -16.84 12.40 3.38
N LYS A 28 -17.82 13.32 3.42
CA LYS A 28 -19.04 13.20 4.26
C LYS A 28 -20.14 12.34 3.61
N GLY A 29 -19.84 11.62 2.54
CA GLY A 29 -20.76 10.79 1.78
C GLY A 29 -20.55 9.29 2.00
N PHE A 30 -21.51 8.47 1.59
CA PHE A 30 -21.38 7.00 1.52
C PHE A 30 -20.38 6.62 0.41
N LYS A 31 -19.09 6.79 0.66
CA LYS A 31 -18.04 6.13 -0.12
C LYS A 31 -17.50 4.95 0.68
N VAL A 32 -17.24 3.87 -0.03
CA VAL A 32 -16.64 2.65 0.53
C VAL A 32 -15.14 2.86 0.82
N GLU A 33 -14.49 3.80 0.11
CA GLU A 33 -13.08 4.15 0.26
C GLU A 33 -12.85 5.62 -0.10
N SER A 34 -11.85 6.26 0.52
CA SER A 34 -11.48 7.64 0.22
C SER A 34 -10.59 7.76 -1.03
N ASN A 35 -10.61 8.94 -1.66
CA ASN A 35 -9.81 9.20 -2.85
C ASN A 35 -8.29 9.06 -2.58
N SER A 36 -7.83 9.43 -1.39
CA SER A 36 -6.43 9.33 -0.99
C SER A 36 -5.96 7.89 -0.87
N ILE A 37 -6.77 6.99 -0.30
CA ILE A 37 -6.43 5.56 -0.23
C ILE A 37 -6.38 4.96 -1.63
N SER A 38 -7.40 5.20 -2.47
CA SER A 38 -7.44 4.67 -3.83
C SER A 38 -6.24 5.14 -4.67
N ASN A 39 -5.87 6.42 -4.55
CA ASN A 39 -4.74 6.98 -5.28
C ASN A 39 -3.39 6.44 -4.80
N GLN A 40 -3.22 6.21 -3.49
CA GLN A 40 -1.99 5.61 -2.95
C GLN A 40 -1.83 4.17 -3.44
N ARG A 41 -2.92 3.37 -3.40
CA ARG A 41 -2.91 1.99 -3.91
C ARG A 41 -2.48 1.94 -5.38
N LEU A 42 -3.05 2.83 -6.21
CA LEU A 42 -2.70 2.91 -7.63
C LEU A 42 -1.21 3.20 -7.85
N GLN A 43 -0.67 4.19 -7.12
CA GLN A 43 0.74 4.59 -7.26
C GLN A 43 1.70 3.48 -6.81
N ILE A 44 1.39 2.80 -5.72
CA ILE A 44 2.24 1.72 -5.19
C ILE A 44 2.17 0.50 -6.10
N ASN A 45 0.99 0.13 -6.60
CA ASN A 45 0.87 -0.96 -7.58
C ASN A 45 1.62 -0.65 -8.88
N ASP A 46 1.48 0.56 -9.43
CA ASP A 46 2.24 0.97 -10.62
C ASP A 46 3.76 0.93 -10.40
N PHE A 47 4.23 1.20 -9.16
CA PHE A 47 5.64 1.02 -8.81
C PHE A 47 6.02 -0.46 -8.75
N ILE A 48 5.25 -1.31 -8.06
CA ILE A 48 5.54 -2.74 -7.93
C ILE A 48 5.51 -3.44 -9.30
N ASP A 49 4.52 -3.13 -10.14
CA ASP A 49 4.38 -3.70 -11.49
C ASP A 49 5.58 -3.36 -12.41
N LYS A 50 6.33 -2.29 -12.11
CA LYS A 50 7.54 -1.89 -12.83
C LYS A 50 8.82 -2.55 -12.29
N ASN A 51 8.76 -3.26 -11.16
CA ASN A 51 9.90 -3.91 -10.52
C ASN A 51 9.65 -5.43 -10.47
N GLU A 52 10.20 -6.17 -11.45
CA GLU A 52 10.00 -7.63 -11.60
C GLU A 52 10.53 -8.46 -10.42
N ASP A 53 11.34 -7.86 -9.54
CA ASP A 53 11.90 -8.47 -8.33
C ASP A 53 11.06 -8.24 -7.07
N MET A 54 9.85 -7.68 -7.18
CA MET A 54 8.96 -7.43 -6.04
C MET A 54 7.70 -8.29 -6.07
N GLU A 55 7.29 -8.77 -4.89
CA GLU A 55 6.02 -9.46 -4.65
C GLU A 55 5.28 -8.76 -3.51
N LEU A 56 4.12 -8.17 -3.81
CA LEU A 56 3.24 -7.61 -2.78
C LEU A 56 2.57 -8.76 -2.00
N ILE A 57 2.85 -8.85 -0.70
CA ILE A 57 2.31 -9.89 0.17
C ILE A 57 1.18 -9.42 1.06
N GLU A 58 1.08 -8.12 1.36
CA GLU A 58 0.06 -7.59 2.25
C GLU A 58 -0.24 -6.09 2.04
N GLU A 59 -1.47 -5.70 2.38
CA GLU A 59 -1.95 -4.33 2.39
C GLU A 59 -2.52 -3.98 3.78
N TYR A 60 -2.02 -2.88 4.35
CA TYR A 60 -2.48 -2.31 5.61
C TYR A 60 -3.14 -0.95 5.35
N VAL A 61 -4.37 -0.75 5.83
CA VAL A 61 -5.14 0.47 5.60
C VAL A 61 -5.52 1.12 6.94
N ASP A 62 -5.10 2.37 7.14
CA ASP A 62 -5.51 3.25 8.23
C ASP A 62 -6.47 4.31 7.67
N ASP A 63 -7.77 4.01 7.70
CA ASP A 63 -8.85 4.87 7.17
C ASP A 63 -9.32 5.94 8.17
N GLY A 64 -8.55 6.22 9.22
CA GLY A 64 -8.86 7.28 10.19
C GLY A 64 -9.95 6.94 11.22
N TYR A 65 -10.61 5.77 11.15
CA TYR A 65 -11.57 5.37 12.19
C TYR A 65 -10.89 5.00 13.53
N SER A 66 -9.60 4.69 13.53
CA SER A 66 -8.84 4.25 14.72
C SER A 66 -7.52 4.99 14.99
N GLY A 67 -7.19 6.01 14.18
CA GLY A 67 -5.88 6.69 14.11
C GLY A 67 -5.41 7.47 15.35
N ILE A 68 -6.00 7.21 16.53
CA ILE A 68 -5.51 7.73 17.81
C ILE A 68 -4.37 6.88 18.41
N ASN A 69 -4.14 5.65 17.93
CA ASN A 69 -3.01 4.84 18.36
C ASN A 69 -2.46 4.00 17.19
N PHE A 70 -1.15 4.06 16.94
CA PHE A 70 -0.46 3.00 16.23
C PHE A 70 -0.56 1.75 17.12
N VAL A 71 -1.47 0.83 16.79
CA VAL A 71 -1.55 -0.47 17.45
C VAL A 71 -0.48 -1.33 16.81
N GLU A 72 0.63 -1.51 17.52
CA GLU A 72 1.68 -2.48 17.18
C GLU A 72 1.03 -3.85 16.97
N VAL A 73 1.06 -4.36 15.74
CA VAL A 73 0.57 -5.71 15.42
C VAL A 73 1.73 -6.67 15.69
N GLY A 74 1.67 -7.35 16.84
CA GLY A 74 2.63 -8.38 17.25
C GLY A 74 2.26 -9.78 16.80
#